data_AF-A0A3Q7HTT2-F1
#
_entry.id   AF-A0A3Q7HTT2-F1
#
_cell.length_a   1.000
_cell.length_b   1.000
_cell.length_c   1.000
_cell.angle_alpha   90.00
_cell.angle_beta   90.00
_cell.angle_gamma   90.00
#
_symmetry.space_group_name_H-M   'P 1'
#
loop_
_entity.id
_entity.type
_entity.pdbx_description
1 polymer ?
#
loop_
_entity_poly.entity_id
_entity_poly.type
_entity_poly.pdbx_seq_one_letter_code
_entity_poly.pdbx_strand_id
1 'polypeptide(L)'
;MSSKELLRMKTKKANGNGVSSSGWEMRPGGMLVQKRSSDHNSNQSSNIVVPIIRLKVKYGSSYHEVKISSQATFGELKKMLAGPTGLHTEDQKIFYKEKEKDSRNFLDVSGIKDGSKLVLIEDEISREKRYLESRRNAKMENASKEITSIRLEIDKLAKQVANVEMDIYGGKKVTETLLLSLIEMLMTQLIKLDGITADGDLKLQRRMQVKRVQKYIETLDMLKIRNSTLGNDNAKVSMKHKNRIFTGQMAKSIYYQQEQRKMGNFADEKSPGPVVVTTKWETF
;
A
#
# COMPACT_ATOMS: atom_id res chain seq x y z
N MET A 1 2.07 8.22 -107.23
CA MET A 1 1.73 9.67 -107.22
C MET A 1 0.60 9.85 -106.22
N SER A 2 0.89 10.37 -105.01
CA SER A 2 0.74 11.79 -104.60
C SER A 2 -0.75 12.21 -104.51
N SER A 3 -1.31 12.87 -103.48
CA SER A 3 -0.93 13.33 -102.14
C SER A 3 -2.21 13.96 -101.49
N LYS A 4 -2.13 14.25 -100.17
CA LYS A 4 -2.94 15.18 -99.32
C LYS A 4 -4.20 14.56 -98.69
N GLU A 5 -4.36 14.33 -97.37
CA GLU A 5 -4.04 15.05 -96.09
C GLU A 5 -4.66 16.47 -96.03
N LEU A 6 -5.52 16.89 -95.08
CA LEU A 6 -5.51 16.92 -93.60
C LEU A 6 -6.98 16.93 -93.04
N LEU A 7 -7.34 16.18 -91.99
CA LEU A 7 -7.33 16.49 -90.53
C LEU A 7 -8.23 17.69 -90.09
N ARG A 8 -9.11 17.60 -89.07
CA ARG A 8 -8.78 17.29 -87.66
C ARG A 8 -10.00 16.87 -86.80
N MET A 9 -9.69 16.00 -85.83
CA MET A 9 -10.47 15.03 -85.06
C MET A 9 -11.50 15.53 -84.01
N LYS A 10 -12.52 14.66 -83.83
CA LYS A 10 -13.39 14.44 -82.67
C LYS A 10 -12.71 13.43 -81.71
N THR A 11 -12.96 13.54 -80.39
CA THR A 11 -12.77 12.57 -79.26
C THR A 11 -12.20 13.30 -78.03
N LYS A 12 -12.39 12.93 -76.76
CA LYS A 12 -13.10 11.87 -76.03
C LYS A 12 -13.16 12.37 -74.57
N LYS A 13 -14.18 11.95 -73.83
CA LYS A 13 -14.26 12.12 -72.37
C LYS A 13 -13.12 11.33 -71.72
N ALA A 14 -12.14 12.03 -71.16
CA ALA A 14 -11.03 11.42 -70.44
C ALA A 14 -11.43 11.21 -68.97
N ASN A 15 -11.43 9.95 -68.57
CA ASN A 15 -11.51 9.50 -67.19
C ASN A 15 -10.14 9.77 -66.55
N GLY A 16 -10.01 10.87 -65.82
CA GLY A 16 -8.80 11.29 -65.14
C GLY A 16 -8.86 10.92 -63.65
N ASN A 17 -8.06 9.91 -63.30
CA ASN A 17 -7.81 9.43 -61.95
C ASN A 17 -7.15 10.56 -61.12
N GLY A 18 -7.87 11.09 -60.13
CA GLY A 18 -7.38 12.11 -59.19
C GLY A 18 -7.40 11.59 -57.76
N VAL A 19 -6.25 11.08 -57.31
CA VAL A 19 -6.01 10.69 -55.92
C VAL A 19 -5.92 11.92 -55.02
N SER A 20 -6.50 11.78 -53.83
CA SER A 20 -6.35 12.59 -52.61
C SER A 20 -7.09 13.93 -52.54
N SER A 21 -8.12 13.97 -51.67
CA SER A 21 -8.06 14.76 -50.44
C SER A 21 -9.32 14.51 -49.62
N SER A 22 -9.43 13.32 -49.03
CA SER A 22 -10.53 12.96 -48.13
C SER A 22 -10.42 13.79 -46.84
N GLY A 23 -10.94 15.01 -46.87
CA GLY A 23 -10.96 15.91 -45.71
C GLY A 23 -10.87 17.41 -46.00
N TRP A 24 -10.59 17.81 -47.24
CA TRP A 24 -10.46 19.23 -47.61
C TRP A 24 -11.45 19.62 -48.70
N GLU A 25 -12.14 20.74 -48.52
CA GLU A 25 -13.06 21.33 -49.49
C GLU A 25 -12.55 22.67 -49.99
N MET A 26 -12.73 22.96 -51.28
CA MET A 26 -12.43 24.28 -51.83
C MET A 26 -13.60 25.25 -51.65
N ARG A 27 -13.34 26.44 -51.13
CA ARG A 27 -14.31 27.55 -51.06
C ARG A 27 -14.26 28.39 -52.34
N PRO A 28 -15.36 29.08 -52.72
CA PRO A 28 -15.35 30.03 -53.83
C PRO A 28 -14.29 31.10 -53.56
N GLY A 29 -13.22 31.10 -54.35
CA GLY A 29 -11.96 31.81 -54.06
C GLY A 29 -10.70 30.93 -54.13
N GLY A 30 -10.85 29.61 -54.28
CA GLY A 30 -9.74 28.68 -54.50
C GLY A 30 -9.01 28.23 -53.23
N MET A 31 -9.48 28.66 -52.06
CA MET A 31 -8.90 28.27 -50.77
C MET A 31 -9.41 26.90 -50.32
N LEU A 32 -8.48 25.97 -50.07
CA LEU A 32 -8.78 24.66 -49.47
C LEU A 32 -8.92 24.79 -47.95
N VAL A 33 -10.07 24.39 -47.42
CA VAL A 33 -10.35 24.36 -45.97
C VAL A 33 -10.79 22.97 -45.54
N GLN A 34 -10.42 22.60 -44.32
CA GLN A 34 -10.72 21.28 -43.78
C GLN A 34 -12.22 21.16 -43.51
N LYS A 35 -12.85 20.10 -44.04
CA LYS A 35 -14.27 19.81 -43.93
C LYS A 35 -14.58 19.44 -42.47
N ARG A 36 -15.57 20.10 -41.85
CA ARG A 36 -16.09 19.73 -40.52
C ARG A 36 -17.24 18.74 -40.71
N SER A 37 -17.00 17.45 -40.49
CA SER A 37 -18.04 16.42 -40.56
C SER A 37 -18.76 16.29 -39.21
N SER A 38 -20.03 16.64 -39.19
CA SER A 38 -20.98 16.25 -38.14
C SER A 38 -21.99 15.31 -38.80
N ASP A 39 -21.62 14.03 -38.93
CA ASP A 39 -22.57 12.92 -39.08
C ASP A 39 -21.87 11.58 -38.85
N HIS A 40 -22.50 10.78 -38.01
CA HIS A 40 -22.15 9.42 -37.61
C HIS A 40 -22.22 8.44 -38.79
N ASN A 41 -21.40 7.39 -38.73
CA ASN A 41 -21.37 6.18 -39.58
C ASN A 41 -20.62 6.22 -40.92
N SER A 42 -19.28 6.17 -40.84
CA SER A 42 -18.50 5.10 -41.48
C SER A 42 -17.04 5.08 -40.97
N ASN A 43 -16.81 4.29 -39.91
CA ASN A 43 -15.60 3.51 -39.60
C ASN A 43 -14.25 3.88 -40.25
N GLN A 44 -13.58 4.97 -39.82
CA GLN A 44 -12.11 5.06 -39.79
C GLN A 44 -11.67 6.31 -39.01
N SER A 45 -10.82 6.13 -37.98
CA SER A 45 -10.38 7.09 -36.94
C SER A 45 -11.43 7.33 -35.83
N SER A 46 -11.48 6.59 -34.72
CA SER A 46 -10.46 6.51 -33.66
C SER A 46 -10.66 5.29 -32.72
N ASN A 47 -11.32 4.23 -33.18
CA ASN A 47 -11.26 2.94 -32.48
C ASN A 47 -9.90 2.31 -32.77
N ILE A 48 -8.92 2.55 -31.90
CA ILE A 48 -7.70 1.75 -31.82
C ILE A 48 -8.15 0.36 -31.39
N VAL A 49 -8.53 -0.50 -32.34
CA VAL A 49 -8.80 -1.91 -32.06
C VAL A 49 -7.45 -2.52 -31.72
N VAL A 50 -7.15 -2.62 -30.42
CA VAL A 50 -5.89 -3.20 -29.98
C VAL A 50 -5.86 -4.65 -30.45
N PRO A 51 -4.89 -5.04 -31.29
CA PRO A 51 -4.92 -6.36 -31.90
C PRO A 51 -4.75 -7.43 -30.83
N ILE A 52 -5.66 -8.40 -30.81
CA ILE A 52 -5.59 -9.58 -29.96
C ILE A 52 -4.64 -10.57 -30.63
N ILE A 53 -3.61 -10.98 -29.91
CA ILE A 53 -2.60 -11.95 -30.32
C ILE A 53 -2.80 -13.28 -29.59
N ARG A 54 -2.52 -14.38 -30.28
CA ARG A 54 -2.50 -15.74 -29.74
C ARG A 54 -1.08 -16.12 -29.40
N LEU A 55 -0.85 -16.52 -28.17
CA LEU A 55 0.45 -16.93 -27.65
C LEU A 55 0.44 -18.41 -27.34
N LYS A 56 1.51 -19.11 -27.68
CA LYS A 56 1.71 -20.52 -27.32
C LYS A 56 2.72 -20.61 -26.19
N VAL A 57 2.26 -20.90 -24.99
CA VAL A 57 3.08 -20.98 -23.79
C VAL A 57 3.35 -22.44 -23.46
N LYS A 58 4.61 -22.86 -23.54
CA LYS A 58 5.04 -24.18 -23.11
C LYS A 58 5.23 -24.19 -21.59
N TYR A 59 4.62 -25.14 -20.90
CA TYR A 59 4.81 -25.36 -19.47
C TYR A 59 5.05 -26.86 -19.25
N GLY A 60 6.23 -27.24 -18.76
CA GLY A 60 6.65 -28.64 -18.68
C GLY A 60 6.52 -29.35 -20.04
N SER A 61 5.59 -30.31 -20.12
CA SER A 61 5.28 -31.08 -21.33
C SER A 61 4.03 -30.59 -22.09
N SER A 62 3.27 -29.63 -21.54
CA SER A 62 2.04 -29.11 -22.15
C SER A 62 2.25 -27.76 -22.86
N TYR A 63 1.35 -27.45 -23.79
CA TYR A 63 1.25 -26.14 -24.41
C TYR A 63 -0.11 -25.52 -24.09
N HIS A 64 -0.09 -24.27 -23.66
CA HIS A 64 -1.27 -23.47 -23.37
C HIS A 64 -1.37 -22.34 -24.39
N GLU A 65 -2.49 -22.28 -25.10
CA GLU A 65 -2.78 -21.19 -26.02
C GLU A 65 -3.54 -20.08 -25.29
N VAL A 66 -2.99 -18.86 -25.29
CA VAL A 66 -3.57 -17.70 -24.59
C VAL A 66 -3.86 -16.60 -25.60
N LYS A 67 -5.08 -16.06 -25.57
CA LYS A 67 -5.49 -14.90 -26.36
C LYS A 67 -5.36 -13.65 -25.50
N ILE A 68 -4.49 -12.72 -25.87
CA ILE A 68 -4.23 -11.51 -25.10
C ILE A 68 -4.07 -10.30 -26.01
N SER A 69 -4.28 -9.10 -25.50
CA SER A 69 -4.00 -7.86 -26.21
C SER A 69 -2.50 -7.73 -26.51
N SER A 70 -2.14 -7.23 -27.69
CA SER A 70 -0.74 -6.92 -28.05
C SER A 70 -0.08 -5.89 -27.14
N GLN A 71 -0.86 -4.95 -26.60
CA GLN A 71 -0.38 -3.92 -25.67
C GLN A 71 -0.47 -4.35 -24.20
N ALA A 72 -0.81 -5.61 -23.93
CA ALA A 72 -0.83 -6.13 -22.56
C ALA A 72 0.59 -6.25 -21.99
N THR A 73 0.66 -6.35 -20.67
CA THR A 73 1.90 -6.65 -19.94
C THR A 73 2.12 -8.15 -19.77
N PHE A 74 3.36 -8.58 -19.52
CA PHE A 74 3.62 -9.96 -19.08
C PHE A 74 2.93 -10.27 -17.75
N GLY A 75 2.67 -9.29 -16.89
CA GLY A 75 1.90 -9.47 -15.66
C GLY A 75 0.46 -9.93 -15.93
N GLU A 76 -0.19 -9.37 -16.95
CA GLU A 76 -1.52 -9.83 -17.41
C GLU A 76 -1.45 -11.24 -18.00
N LEU A 77 -0.43 -11.54 -18.80
CA LEU A 77 -0.21 -12.88 -19.33
C LEU A 77 -0.03 -13.91 -18.20
N LYS A 78 0.76 -13.57 -17.17
CA LYS A 78 0.95 -14.43 -15.99
C LYS A 78 -0.37 -14.69 -15.25
N LYS A 79 -1.24 -13.68 -15.12
CA LYS A 79 -2.59 -13.83 -14.54
C LYS A 79 -3.45 -14.79 -15.37
N MET A 80 -3.43 -14.68 -16.70
CA MET A 80 -4.18 -15.59 -17.57
C MET A 80 -3.65 -17.02 -17.51
N LEU A 81 -2.34 -17.19 -17.34
CA LEU A 81 -1.69 -18.49 -17.19
C LEU A 81 -1.90 -19.12 -15.81
N ALA A 82 -2.18 -18.33 -14.78
CA ALA A 82 -2.41 -18.84 -13.43
C ALA A 82 -3.58 -19.83 -13.36
N GLY A 83 -4.65 -19.61 -14.13
CA GLY A 83 -5.77 -20.53 -14.24
C GLY A 83 -5.39 -21.92 -14.79
N PRO A 84 -4.87 -22.03 -16.03
CA PRO A 84 -4.55 -23.32 -16.65
C PRO A 84 -3.32 -24.02 -16.06
N THR A 85 -2.37 -23.29 -15.46
CA THR A 85 -1.13 -23.88 -14.91
C THR A 85 -1.20 -24.09 -13.39
N GLY A 86 -2.16 -23.45 -12.71
CA GLY A 86 -2.26 -23.46 -11.24
C GLY A 86 -1.16 -22.68 -10.53
N LEU A 87 -0.23 -22.05 -11.26
CA LEU A 87 0.89 -21.30 -10.69
C LEU A 87 0.50 -19.88 -10.30
N HIS A 88 1.00 -19.41 -9.17
CA HIS A 88 0.81 -18.02 -8.79
C HIS A 88 1.58 -17.08 -9.72
N THR A 89 1.09 -15.86 -9.92
CA THR A 89 1.68 -14.89 -10.86
C THR A 89 3.14 -14.55 -10.59
N GLU A 90 3.60 -14.70 -9.35
CA GLU A 90 4.97 -14.40 -8.94
C GLU A 90 5.91 -15.61 -9.07
N ASP A 91 5.39 -16.84 -9.11
CA ASP A 91 6.18 -18.07 -9.34
C ASP A 91 6.48 -18.29 -10.82
N GLN A 92 5.81 -17.54 -11.68
CA GLN A 92 5.87 -17.70 -13.11
C GLN A 92 7.04 -16.91 -13.70
N LYS A 93 8.06 -17.61 -14.22
CA LYS A 93 9.13 -17.04 -15.03
C LYS A 93 8.86 -17.32 -16.51
N ILE A 94 8.63 -16.25 -17.27
CA ILE A 94 8.36 -16.34 -18.71
C ILE A 94 9.63 -16.03 -19.47
N PHE A 95 10.01 -16.93 -20.37
CA PHE A 95 11.12 -16.78 -21.29
C PHE A 95 10.61 -16.59 -22.72
N TYR A 96 11.16 -15.57 -23.39
CA TYR A 96 10.99 -15.35 -24.82
C TYR A 96 12.35 -15.19 -25.46
N LYS A 97 12.66 -16.00 -26.48
CA LYS A 97 14.00 -16.02 -27.13
C LYS A 97 15.13 -16.13 -26.10
N GLU A 98 15.00 -17.07 -25.16
CA GLU A 98 15.98 -17.35 -24.09
C GLU A 98 16.22 -16.20 -23.10
N LYS A 99 15.43 -15.12 -23.18
CA LYS A 99 15.49 -14.01 -22.24
C LYS A 99 14.31 -14.06 -21.28
N GLU A 100 14.61 -13.96 -19.99
CA GLU A 100 13.60 -13.76 -18.95
C GLU A 100 12.88 -12.42 -19.15
N LYS A 101 11.57 -12.42 -18.88
CA LYS A 101 10.71 -11.26 -19.05
C LYS A 101 10.03 -10.86 -17.75
N ASP A 102 10.22 -9.60 -17.38
CA ASP A 102 9.61 -8.99 -16.22
C ASP A 102 8.11 -8.76 -16.40
N SER A 103 7.36 -8.84 -15.30
CA SER A 103 5.92 -8.64 -15.27
C SER A 103 5.49 -7.23 -15.69
N ARG A 104 6.37 -6.22 -15.56
CA ARG A 104 6.09 -4.82 -15.94
C ARG A 104 6.29 -4.54 -17.43
N ASN A 105 6.93 -5.45 -18.16
CA ASN A 105 7.24 -5.23 -19.56
C ASN A 105 5.99 -5.49 -20.42
N PHE A 106 5.85 -4.70 -21.48
CA PHE A 106 4.80 -4.90 -22.47
C PHE A 106 5.20 -5.95 -23.50
N LEU A 107 4.20 -6.67 -24.02
CA LEU A 107 4.39 -7.76 -24.98
C LEU A 107 4.88 -7.21 -26.33
N ASP A 108 4.28 -6.12 -26.82
CA ASP A 108 4.66 -5.43 -28.05
C ASP A 108 6.11 -4.90 -28.02
N VAL A 109 6.53 -4.24 -26.94
CA VAL A 109 7.90 -3.74 -26.73
C VAL A 109 8.90 -4.90 -26.69
N SER A 110 8.47 -6.07 -26.20
CA SER A 110 9.30 -7.27 -26.19
C SER A 110 9.34 -8.02 -27.53
N GLY A 111 8.67 -7.49 -28.56
CA GLY A 111 8.65 -8.06 -29.91
C GLY A 111 7.77 -9.30 -30.04
N ILE A 112 6.81 -9.49 -29.13
CA ILE A 112 5.85 -10.59 -29.17
C ILE A 112 4.77 -10.26 -30.19
N LYS A 113 4.56 -11.19 -31.12
CA LYS A 113 3.55 -11.11 -32.19
C LYS A 113 2.56 -12.29 -32.09
N ASP A 114 1.53 -12.29 -32.92
CA ASP A 114 0.62 -13.43 -33.06
C ASP A 114 1.41 -14.73 -33.37
N GLY A 115 1.08 -15.82 -32.68
CA GLY A 115 1.74 -17.11 -32.80
C GLY A 115 3.09 -17.25 -32.08
N SER A 116 3.52 -16.24 -31.31
CA SER A 116 4.79 -16.31 -30.57
C SER A 116 4.80 -17.45 -29.55
N LYS A 117 5.94 -18.15 -29.49
CA LYS A 117 6.19 -19.23 -28.53
C LYS A 117 6.91 -18.68 -27.30
N LEU A 118 6.40 -19.01 -26.13
CA LEU A 118 6.95 -18.65 -24.83
C LEU A 118 7.19 -19.91 -24.01
N VAL A 119 8.16 -19.87 -23.12
CA VAL A 119 8.41 -20.95 -22.16
C VAL A 119 8.13 -20.42 -20.78
N LEU A 120 7.21 -21.05 -20.07
CA LEU A 120 6.94 -20.81 -18.67
C LEU A 120 7.72 -21.83 -17.85
N ILE A 121 8.54 -21.32 -16.93
CA ILE A 121 9.27 -22.10 -15.94
C ILE A 121 8.77 -21.67 -14.58
N GLU A 122 8.60 -22.63 -13.69
CA GLU A 122 8.29 -22.36 -12.31
C GLU A 122 9.55 -22.00 -11.52
N ASP A 123 9.45 -20.96 -10.70
CA ASP A 123 10.49 -20.57 -9.77
C ASP A 123 10.23 -21.12 -8.36
N GLU A 124 10.81 -22.29 -8.06
CA GLU A 124 10.69 -22.95 -6.76
C GLU A 124 11.13 -22.03 -5.59
N ILE A 125 12.12 -21.17 -5.84
CA ILE A 125 12.61 -20.19 -4.86
C ILE A 125 11.53 -19.16 -4.52
N SER A 126 10.80 -18.68 -5.53
CA SER A 126 9.70 -17.73 -5.32
C SER A 126 8.51 -18.38 -4.62
N ARG A 127 8.24 -19.66 -4.90
CA ARG A 127 7.18 -20.43 -4.24
C ARG A 127 7.47 -20.57 -2.75
N GLU A 128 8.69 -21.00 -2.41
CA GLU A 128 9.12 -21.17 -1.02
C GLU A 128 9.14 -19.82 -0.29
N LYS A 129 9.66 -18.76 -0.94
CA LYS A 129 9.67 -17.41 -0.38
C LYS A 129 8.26 -16.93 -0.03
N ARG A 130 7.28 -17.11 -0.91
CA ARG A 130 5.88 -16.74 -0.62
C ARG A 130 5.30 -17.57 0.51
N TYR A 131 5.59 -18.87 0.56
CA TYR A 131 5.10 -19.72 1.64
C TYR A 131 5.60 -19.25 3.01
N LEU A 132 6.90 -18.95 3.10
CA LEU A 132 7.51 -18.39 4.32
C LEU A 132 6.94 -17.02 4.69
N GLU A 133 6.76 -16.15 3.69
CA GLU A 133 6.18 -14.81 3.89
C GLU A 133 4.71 -14.89 4.33
N SER A 134 3.90 -15.75 3.71
CA SER A 134 2.51 -15.99 4.08
C SER A 134 2.40 -16.50 5.52
N ARG A 135 3.30 -17.42 5.91
CA ARG A 135 3.36 -17.93 7.29
C ARG A 135 3.75 -16.84 8.28
N ARG A 136 4.70 -15.95 7.92
CA ARG A 136 5.08 -14.80 8.75
C ARG A 136 3.92 -13.82 8.88
N ASN A 137 3.25 -13.50 7.78
CA ASN A 137 2.11 -12.59 7.74
C ASN A 137 0.94 -13.12 8.57
N ALA A 138 0.64 -14.42 8.48
CA ALA A 138 -0.39 -15.06 9.30
C ALA A 138 -0.06 -14.97 10.80
N LYS A 139 1.20 -15.15 11.21
CA LYS A 139 1.63 -14.97 12.60
C LYS A 139 1.44 -13.51 13.06
N MET A 140 1.85 -12.55 12.24
CA MET A 140 1.68 -11.12 12.55
C MET A 140 0.20 -10.73 12.65
N GLU A 141 -0.63 -11.22 11.72
CA GLU A 141 -2.06 -10.98 11.73
C GLU A 141 -2.71 -11.59 12.97
N ASN A 142 -2.35 -12.83 13.33
CA ASN A 142 -2.85 -13.47 14.54
C ASN A 142 -2.48 -12.66 15.80
N ALA A 143 -1.21 -12.25 15.94
CA ALA A 143 -0.78 -11.39 17.05
C ALA A 143 -1.55 -10.06 17.08
N SER A 144 -1.82 -9.45 15.93
CA SER A 144 -2.60 -8.20 15.84
C SER A 144 -4.06 -8.37 16.28
N LYS A 145 -4.69 -9.50 15.92
CA LYS A 145 -6.05 -9.85 16.33
C LYS A 145 -6.12 -10.08 17.83
N GLU A 146 -5.17 -10.83 18.39
CA GLU A 146 -5.08 -11.09 19.84
C GLU A 146 -4.89 -9.79 20.63
N ILE A 147 -3.95 -8.91 20.21
CA ILE A 147 -3.76 -7.60 20.85
C ILE A 147 -5.05 -6.77 20.80
N THR A 148 -5.76 -6.79 19.68
CA THR A 148 -7.02 -6.05 19.53
C THR A 148 -8.11 -6.60 20.42
N SER A 149 -8.23 -7.93 20.53
CA SER A 149 -9.17 -8.59 21.45
C SER A 149 -8.88 -8.21 22.90
N ILE A 150 -7.62 -8.32 23.34
CA ILE A 150 -7.22 -7.97 24.70
C ILE A 150 -7.46 -6.48 24.98
N ARG A 151 -7.17 -5.59 24.02
CA ARG A 151 -7.49 -4.16 24.15
C ARG A 151 -8.97 -3.94 24.46
N LEU A 152 -9.88 -4.64 23.76
CA LEU A 152 -11.32 -4.52 24.01
C LEU A 152 -11.70 -5.04 25.40
N GLU A 153 -11.07 -6.12 25.87
CA GLU A 153 -11.26 -6.62 27.24
C GLU A 153 -10.76 -5.60 28.28
N ILE A 154 -9.58 -4.99 28.07
CA ILE A 154 -9.04 -3.93 28.91
C ILE A 154 -9.96 -2.70 28.93
N ASP A 155 -10.54 -2.32 27.79
CA ASP A 155 -11.50 -1.22 27.69
C ASP A 155 -12.76 -1.48 28.52
N LYS A 156 -13.24 -2.73 28.59
CA LYS A 156 -14.37 -3.13 29.44
C LYS A 156 -14.01 -3.08 30.91
N LEU A 157 -12.85 -3.64 31.28
CA LEU A 157 -12.36 -3.61 32.66
C LEU A 157 -12.15 -2.17 33.14
N ALA A 158 -11.59 -1.30 32.28
CA ALA A 158 -11.40 0.12 32.59
C ALA A 158 -12.71 0.83 32.98
N LYS A 159 -13.83 0.50 32.31
CA LYS A 159 -15.14 1.05 32.67
C LYS A 159 -15.61 0.55 34.03
N GLN A 160 -15.39 -0.72 34.35
CA GLN A 160 -15.73 -1.27 35.66
C GLN A 160 -14.88 -0.64 36.77
N VAL A 161 -13.57 -0.45 36.54
CA VAL A 161 -12.68 0.26 37.47
C VAL A 161 -13.19 1.68 37.72
N ALA A 162 -13.57 2.42 36.67
CA ALA A 162 -14.11 3.77 36.82
C ALA A 162 -15.43 3.80 37.61
N ASN A 163 -16.30 2.80 37.45
CA ASN A 163 -17.53 2.70 38.25
C ASN A 163 -17.24 2.44 39.73
N VAL A 164 -16.33 1.51 40.03
CA VAL A 164 -15.88 1.21 41.40
C VAL A 164 -15.21 2.44 42.03
N GLU A 165 -14.40 3.16 41.25
CA GLU A 165 -13.81 4.42 41.65
C GLU A 165 -14.89 5.42 42.08
N MET A 166 -15.89 5.67 41.22
CA MET A 166 -16.99 6.58 41.53
C MET A 166 -17.78 6.17 42.78
N ASP A 167 -18.06 4.87 42.97
CA ASP A 167 -18.80 4.39 44.15
C ASP A 167 -18.01 4.60 45.45
N ILE A 168 -16.70 4.30 45.46
CA ILE A 168 -15.84 4.49 46.64
C ILE A 168 -15.63 5.98 46.94
N TYR A 169 -15.44 6.83 45.93
CA TYR A 169 -15.38 8.29 46.13
C TYR A 169 -16.72 8.87 46.58
N GLY A 170 -17.83 8.26 46.17
CA GLY A 170 -19.18 8.55 46.66
C GLY A 170 -19.45 8.04 48.08
N GLY A 171 -18.49 7.38 48.73
CA GLY A 171 -18.60 6.88 50.10
C GLY A 171 -19.32 5.55 50.24
N LYS A 172 -19.66 4.88 49.12
CA LYS A 172 -20.25 3.54 49.15
C LYS A 172 -19.16 2.50 49.40
N LYS A 173 -19.40 1.60 50.35
CA LYS A 173 -18.52 0.47 50.60
C LYS A 173 -18.70 -0.58 49.51
N VAL A 174 -17.64 -0.84 48.74
CA VAL A 174 -17.62 -1.88 47.70
C VAL A 174 -17.14 -3.19 48.33
N THR A 175 -17.63 -4.34 47.84
CA THR A 175 -17.16 -5.64 48.32
C THR A 175 -15.71 -5.88 47.94
N GLU A 176 -14.88 -6.30 48.89
CA GLU A 176 -13.44 -6.54 48.63
C GLU A 176 -13.22 -7.63 47.57
N THR A 177 -14.12 -8.62 47.52
CA THR A 177 -14.12 -9.67 46.49
C THR A 177 -14.24 -9.13 45.08
N LEU A 178 -14.99 -8.04 44.86
CA LEU A 178 -15.14 -7.41 43.56
C LEU A 178 -13.85 -6.71 43.13
N LEU A 179 -13.18 -5.99 44.05
CA LEU A 179 -11.88 -5.36 43.79
C LEU A 179 -10.81 -6.40 43.46
N LEU A 180 -10.73 -7.48 44.24
CA LEU A 180 -9.80 -8.59 43.99
C LEU A 180 -10.05 -9.25 42.64
N SER A 181 -11.31 -9.53 42.31
CA SER A 181 -11.69 -10.12 41.02
C SER A 181 -11.30 -9.22 39.84
N LEU A 182 -11.47 -7.89 39.93
CA LEU A 182 -11.02 -6.95 38.90
C LEU A 182 -9.50 -6.96 38.72
N ILE A 183 -8.73 -7.04 39.82
CA ILE A 183 -7.27 -7.15 39.78
C ILE A 183 -6.86 -8.47 39.09
N GLU A 184 -7.47 -9.59 39.46
CA GLU A 184 -7.21 -10.89 38.84
C GLU A 184 -7.52 -10.89 37.34
N MET A 185 -8.63 -10.29 36.93
CA MET A 185 -8.99 -10.14 35.51
C MET A 185 -7.95 -9.30 34.75
N LEU A 186 -7.48 -8.19 35.34
CA LEU A 186 -6.43 -7.34 34.74
C LEU A 186 -5.07 -8.05 34.68
N MET A 187 -4.67 -8.77 35.73
CA MET A 187 -3.46 -9.58 35.76
C MET A 187 -3.50 -10.70 34.69
N THR A 188 -4.66 -11.32 34.50
CA THR A 188 -4.87 -12.29 33.43
C THR A 188 -4.64 -11.67 32.05
N GLN A 189 -5.07 -10.42 31.82
CA GLN A 189 -4.78 -9.71 30.56
C GLN A 189 -3.30 -9.40 30.39
N LEU A 190 -2.55 -9.09 31.47
CA LEU A 190 -1.10 -8.91 31.39
C LEU A 190 -0.40 -10.18 30.94
N ILE A 191 -0.73 -11.32 31.55
CA ILE A 191 -0.13 -12.61 31.19
C ILE A 191 -0.42 -12.95 29.72
N LYS A 192 -1.66 -12.70 29.26
CA LYS A 192 -2.02 -12.87 27.85
C LYS A 192 -1.18 -11.95 26.95
N LEU A 193 -1.01 -10.67 27.30
CA LEU A 193 -0.17 -9.74 26.53
C LEU A 193 1.29 -10.19 26.48
N ASP A 194 1.85 -10.70 27.57
CA ASP A 194 3.23 -11.17 27.63
C ASP A 194 3.47 -12.42 26.78
N GLY A 195 2.44 -13.28 26.64
CA GLY A 195 2.47 -14.44 25.75
C GLY A 195 2.49 -14.10 24.25
N ILE A 196 2.10 -12.88 23.85
CA ILE A 196 2.04 -12.50 22.43
C ILE A 196 3.43 -12.16 21.92
N THR A 197 3.96 -12.97 21.01
CA THR A 197 5.19 -12.65 20.28
C THR A 197 4.87 -11.66 19.15
N ALA A 198 5.37 -10.42 19.26
CA ALA A 198 5.09 -9.34 18.33
C ALA A 198 6.34 -8.48 18.08
N ASP A 199 6.54 -8.07 16.83
CA ASP A 199 7.67 -7.23 16.38
C ASP A 199 7.19 -5.86 15.86
N GLY A 200 8.13 -4.91 15.76
CA GLY A 200 7.87 -3.57 15.21
C GLY A 200 6.75 -2.84 15.94
N ASP A 201 5.74 -2.37 15.19
CA ASP A 201 4.62 -1.59 15.71
C ASP A 201 3.71 -2.40 16.65
N LEU A 202 3.54 -3.70 16.40
CA LEU A 202 2.73 -4.56 17.27
C LEU A 202 3.35 -4.68 18.66
N LYS A 203 4.69 -4.67 18.76
CA LYS A 203 5.42 -4.61 20.04
C LYS A 203 5.15 -3.32 20.80
N LEU A 204 5.05 -2.20 20.09
CA LEU A 204 4.71 -0.91 20.68
C LEU A 204 3.27 -0.91 21.19
N GLN A 205 2.32 -1.40 20.39
CA GLN A 205 0.92 -1.54 20.81
C GLN A 205 0.78 -2.42 22.05
N ARG A 206 1.44 -3.57 22.08
CA ARG A 206 1.49 -4.47 23.25
C ARG A 206 2.00 -3.75 24.50
N ARG A 207 3.14 -3.04 24.39
CA ARG A 207 3.72 -2.25 25.50
C ARG A 207 2.78 -1.15 26.00
N MET A 208 2.03 -0.50 25.11
CA MET A 208 1.04 0.50 25.50
C MET A 208 -0.11 -0.12 26.31
N GLN A 209 -0.61 -1.29 25.90
CA GLN A 209 -1.65 -1.99 26.66
C GLN A 209 -1.14 -2.46 28.03
N VAL A 210 0.10 -2.97 28.12
CA VAL A 210 0.71 -3.35 29.40
C VAL A 210 0.75 -2.18 30.37
N LYS A 211 1.27 -1.02 29.95
CA LYS A 211 1.31 0.19 30.78
C LYS A 211 -0.08 0.63 31.23
N ARG A 212 -1.07 0.50 30.35
CA ARG A 212 -2.45 0.86 30.64
C ARG A 212 -3.06 -0.05 31.71
N VAL A 213 -2.81 -1.35 31.63
CA VAL A 213 -3.28 -2.32 32.63
C VAL A 213 -2.60 -2.11 33.97
N GLN A 214 -1.28 -1.91 34.00
CA GLN A 214 -0.53 -1.60 35.22
C GLN A 214 -1.12 -0.40 35.96
N LYS A 215 -1.42 0.68 35.23
CA LYS A 215 -2.07 1.87 35.80
C LYS A 215 -3.44 1.57 36.42
N TYR A 216 -4.24 0.71 35.80
CA TYR A 216 -5.55 0.33 36.37
C TYR A 216 -5.40 -0.53 37.62
N ILE A 217 -4.40 -1.41 37.68
CA ILE A 217 -4.08 -2.19 38.88
C ILE A 217 -3.65 -1.27 40.02
N GLU A 218 -2.71 -0.35 39.78
CA GLU A 218 -2.29 0.65 40.77
C GLU A 218 -3.49 1.47 41.30
N THR A 219 -4.43 1.84 40.42
CA THR A 219 -5.66 2.55 40.80
C THR A 219 -6.54 1.69 41.71
N LEU A 220 -6.74 0.41 41.36
CA LEU A 220 -7.51 -0.52 42.17
C LEU A 220 -6.87 -0.79 43.54
N ASP A 221 -5.55 -0.88 43.61
CA ASP A 221 -4.83 -1.04 44.89
C ASP A 221 -5.04 0.16 45.81
N MET A 222 -4.97 1.38 45.26
CA MET A 222 -5.30 2.60 45.99
C MET A 222 -6.77 2.62 46.46
N LEU A 223 -7.69 2.18 45.59
CA LEU A 223 -9.10 2.07 45.92
C LEU A 223 -9.35 1.01 47.00
N LYS A 224 -8.61 -0.09 47.00
CA LYS A 224 -8.69 -1.13 48.03
C LYS A 224 -8.34 -0.57 49.41
N ILE A 225 -7.25 0.20 49.51
CA ILE A 225 -6.84 0.87 50.75
C ILE A 225 -7.90 1.88 51.20
N ARG A 226 -8.45 2.67 50.28
CA ARG A 226 -9.52 3.63 50.61
C ARG A 226 -10.82 2.95 51.03
N ASN A 227 -11.14 1.82 50.45
CA ASN A 227 -12.35 1.07 50.76
C ASN A 227 -12.27 0.40 52.15
N SER A 228 -11.08 0.04 52.62
CA SER A 228 -10.90 -0.46 53.99
C SER A 228 -11.00 0.67 55.03
N THR A 229 -10.59 1.90 54.71
CA THR A 229 -10.75 3.05 55.62
C THR A 229 -12.20 3.56 55.72
N LEU A 230 -13.06 3.31 54.73
CA LEU A 230 -14.49 3.64 54.81
C LEU A 230 -15.26 2.82 55.87
N GLY A 231 -14.68 1.72 56.38
CA GLY A 231 -15.27 0.89 57.41
C GLY A 231 -14.79 1.16 58.84
N ASN A 232 -13.71 1.95 58.99
CA ASN A 232 -13.12 2.29 60.28
C ASN A 232 -13.16 3.81 60.46
N ASP A 233 -14.00 4.24 61.40
CA ASP A 233 -14.01 5.54 62.07
C ASP A 233 -14.89 6.68 61.53
N ASN A 234 -15.61 7.25 62.50
CA ASN A 234 -15.91 8.67 62.70
C ASN A 234 -14.66 9.60 62.59
N ALA A 235 -13.70 9.31 61.74
CA ALA A 235 -12.52 10.13 61.52
C ALA A 235 -12.78 11.05 60.33
N LYS A 236 -13.16 12.30 60.64
CA LYS A 236 -13.04 13.43 59.73
C LYS A 236 -11.62 13.45 59.15
N VAL A 237 -11.47 13.12 57.87
CA VAL A 237 -10.28 13.47 57.11
C VAL A 237 -10.70 14.31 55.91
N SER A 238 -10.61 15.62 56.12
CA SER A 238 -10.53 16.62 55.07
C SER A 238 -9.25 16.37 54.27
N MET A 239 -9.39 15.93 53.01
CA MET A 239 -8.29 15.97 52.06
C MET A 239 -8.74 16.66 50.77
N LYS A 240 -8.01 17.72 50.45
CA LYS A 240 -8.25 18.66 49.35
C LYS A 240 -8.43 17.93 48.03
N HIS A 241 -9.58 18.16 47.41
CA HIS A 241 -9.86 17.85 46.02
C HIS A 241 -8.76 18.43 45.10
N LYS A 242 -8.06 17.56 44.38
CA LYS A 242 -7.49 17.91 43.08
C LYS A 242 -8.18 17.04 42.04
N ASN A 243 -9.29 17.57 41.51
CA ASN A 243 -10.03 16.97 40.41
C ASN A 243 -9.10 16.67 39.24
N ARG A 244 -8.87 15.39 38.98
CA ARG A 244 -8.57 14.90 37.63
C ARG A 244 -9.64 13.92 37.25
N ILE A 245 -10.79 14.48 36.86
CA ILE A 245 -11.81 13.77 36.11
C ILE A 245 -11.13 13.26 34.84
N PHE A 246 -10.92 11.95 34.73
CA PHE A 246 -10.48 11.34 33.47
C PHE A 246 -11.73 11.14 32.61
N THR A 247 -12.15 12.21 31.93
CA THR A 247 -13.03 12.08 30.77
C THR A 247 -12.31 11.19 29.76
N GLY A 248 -12.97 10.13 29.30
CA GLY A 248 -12.48 9.19 28.28
C GLY A 248 -12.27 9.79 26.89
N GLN A 249 -11.78 11.03 26.79
CA GLN A 249 -11.30 11.62 25.56
C GLN A 249 -9.80 11.36 25.42
N MET A 250 -9.43 10.80 24.28
CA MET A 250 -8.05 10.73 23.81
C MET A 250 -7.39 12.10 23.95
N ALA A 251 -6.23 12.13 24.63
CA ALA A 251 -5.26 13.17 24.37
C ALA A 251 -4.77 12.99 22.92
N LYS A 252 -5.24 13.84 22.01
CA LYS A 252 -4.54 14.12 20.74
C LYS A 252 -3.21 14.79 21.08
N SER A 253 -2.17 14.01 21.37
CA SER A 253 -0.78 14.51 21.37
C SER A 253 0.24 13.38 21.23
N ILE A 254 0.33 12.74 20.05
CA ILE A 254 1.56 12.04 19.63
C ILE A 254 1.82 12.27 18.13
N TYR A 255 1.59 13.49 17.65
CA TYR A 255 2.32 14.01 16.49
C TYR A 255 3.19 15.14 17.02
N TYR A 256 4.41 15.25 16.50
CA TYR A 256 5.54 16.08 16.98
C TYR A 256 6.43 15.46 18.07
N GLN A 257 6.97 14.27 17.80
CA GLN A 257 8.31 13.95 18.32
C GLN A 257 9.11 13.09 17.34
N GLN A 258 9.16 13.51 16.08
CA GLN A 258 10.08 12.92 15.10
C GLN A 258 10.46 13.92 13.99
N GLU A 259 10.92 15.12 14.36
CA GLU A 259 11.49 16.05 13.36
C GLU A 259 12.58 17.00 13.88
N GLN A 260 13.30 16.64 14.95
CA GLN A 260 14.45 17.43 15.44
C GLN A 260 15.74 16.62 15.65
N ARG A 261 16.03 15.65 14.76
CA ARG A 261 17.36 15.01 14.71
C ARG A 261 17.98 14.91 13.32
N LYS A 262 17.48 15.66 12.35
CA LYS A 262 18.15 15.83 11.05
C LYS A 262 17.90 17.25 10.53
N MET A 263 18.68 18.21 11.02
CA MET A 263 19.08 19.41 10.29
C MET A 263 20.09 20.14 11.17
N GLY A 264 21.35 20.08 10.77
CA GLY A 264 22.46 20.64 11.51
C GLY A 264 23.76 20.21 10.86
N ASN A 265 24.07 20.83 9.72
CA ASN A 265 25.39 21.33 9.33
C ASN A 265 25.58 21.29 7.81
N PHE A 266 24.94 22.26 7.14
CA PHE A 266 25.44 22.83 5.90
C PHE A 266 25.17 24.34 5.97
N ALA A 267 26.20 25.11 6.31
CA ALA A 267 26.32 26.50 5.93
C ALA A 267 27.80 26.90 6.04
N ASP A 268 28.32 27.28 4.90
CA ASP A 268 29.66 27.76 4.61
C ASP A 268 29.71 29.30 4.78
N GLU A 269 30.94 29.84 4.79
CA GLU A 269 31.38 31.24 4.58
C GLU A 269 31.65 32.22 5.75
N LYS A 270 32.96 32.59 5.79
CA LYS A 270 33.62 33.92 6.03
C LYS A 270 33.68 34.43 7.49
N SER A 271 34.83 34.78 8.09
CA SER A 271 36.15 35.25 7.63
C SER A 271 37.28 34.91 8.63
N PRO A 272 38.58 35.05 8.26
CA PRO A 272 39.72 34.52 9.01
C PRO A 272 40.39 35.55 9.95
N GLY A 273 40.71 35.11 11.18
CA GLY A 273 41.60 35.82 12.11
C GLY A 273 43.09 35.56 11.82
N PRO A 274 44.00 36.39 12.35
CA PRO A 274 45.32 36.61 11.76
C PRO A 274 46.27 35.44 11.97
N VAL A 275 46.92 35.09 10.86
CA VAL A 275 48.08 34.20 10.76
C VAL A 275 49.21 34.76 11.63
N VAL A 276 49.67 33.98 12.61
CA VAL A 276 50.98 34.17 13.23
C VAL A 276 51.84 32.98 12.83
N VAL A 277 52.72 33.25 11.87
CA VAL A 277 53.82 32.37 11.47
C VAL A 277 54.82 32.32 12.63
N THR A 278 55.06 31.16 13.19
CA THR A 278 56.32 30.88 13.89
C THR A 278 56.94 29.61 13.35
N THR A 279 57.86 29.83 12.43
CA THR A 279 58.87 28.91 11.91
C THR A 279 59.76 28.39 13.04
N LYS A 280 59.85 27.08 13.26
CA LYS A 280 61.06 26.40 13.79
C LYS A 280 61.18 25.01 13.18
N TRP A 281 62.33 24.78 12.56
CA TRP A 281 62.75 23.59 11.82
C TRP A 281 63.39 22.52 12.73
N GLU A 282 63.58 21.33 12.15
CA GLU A 282 64.60 20.30 12.45
C GLU A 282 64.31 19.14 13.43
N THR A 283 64.06 17.97 12.80
CA THR A 283 64.73 16.65 12.95
C THR A 283 65.08 16.12 14.34
N PHE A 284 64.54 14.93 14.69
CA PHE A 284 65.21 13.61 14.59
C PHE A 284 64.16 12.49 14.62
#